data_AF-A0A916GAW6-F1
#
_entry.id   AF-A0A916GAW6-F1
#
_cell.length_a   1.000
_cell.length_b   1.000
_cell.length_c   1.000
_cell.angle_alpha   90.00
_cell.angle_beta   90.00
_cell.angle_gamma   90.00
#
_symmetry.space_group_name_H-M   'P 1'
#
loop_
_entity.id
_entity.type
_entity.pdbx_description
1 polymer ?
#
loop_
_entity_poly.entity_id
_entity_poly.type
_entity_poly.pdbx_seq_one_letter_code
_entity_poly.pdbx_strand_id
1 'polypeptide(L)'
;MFHGGILQPIVVNGQQPIVVFRQRKIFVMNSNEKRDFAERMNKVADMLGIPPKGSNRQELLGRVFGVSQESARKWLSGESIPQVAKCIEIAKRAGVSFDWLMTGRGVAAYEQTPEAQVYQAMQKMDEVTKYQVVKITNTLAEP
;
A
#
# COMPACT_ATOMS: atom_id res chain seq x y z
N MET A 1 -50.10 41.74 31.98
CA MET A 1 -50.32 40.44 31.29
C MET A 1 -49.06 40.11 30.51
N PHE A 2 -48.21 39.25 31.05
CA PHE A 2 -46.92 38.89 30.46
C PHE A 2 -47.12 37.71 29.49
N HIS A 3 -46.88 37.92 28.20
CA HIS A 3 -46.78 36.82 27.23
C HIS A 3 -45.29 36.58 26.96
N GLY A 4 -44.72 35.63 27.71
CA GLY A 4 -43.37 35.11 27.50
C GLY A 4 -43.33 34.25 26.24
N GLY A 5 -42.73 34.77 25.17
CA GLY A 5 -42.34 33.97 24.02
C GLY A 5 -41.06 33.21 24.34
N ILE A 6 -41.16 31.91 24.53
CA ILE A 6 -40.01 31.01 24.71
C ILE A 6 -39.27 30.94 23.36
N LEU A 7 -38.11 31.60 23.26
CA LEU A 7 -37.19 31.40 22.14
C LEU A 7 -36.63 29.98 22.26
N GLN A 8 -37.12 29.05 21.46
CA GLN A 8 -36.49 27.74 21.30
C GLN A 8 -35.24 27.90 20.43
N PRO A 9 -34.12 27.22 20.75
CA PRO A 9 -32.94 27.25 19.89
C PRO A 9 -33.25 26.55 18.56
N ILE A 10 -33.00 27.25 17.45
CA ILE A 10 -33.01 26.65 16.12
C ILE A 10 -31.79 25.73 16.05
N VAL A 11 -32.03 24.43 15.99
CA VAL A 11 -30.99 23.44 15.68
C VAL A 11 -30.55 23.67 14.24
N VAL A 12 -29.45 24.39 14.05
CA VAL A 12 -28.77 24.44 12.75
C VAL A 12 -28.27 23.03 12.51
N ASN A 13 -28.80 22.37 11.48
CA ASN A 13 -28.47 21.01 11.07
C ASN A 13 -26.98 20.76 11.29
N GLY A 14 -26.65 19.95 12.29
CA GLY A 14 -25.28 19.58 12.60
C GLY A 14 -24.71 18.89 11.37
N GLN A 15 -23.82 19.59 10.67
CA GLN A 15 -22.99 19.02 9.62
C GLN A 15 -22.19 17.90 10.30
N GLN A 16 -22.71 16.67 10.22
CA GLN A 16 -21.98 15.52 10.68
C GLN A 16 -20.72 15.42 9.81
N PRO A 17 -19.55 15.13 10.40
CA PRO A 17 -18.38 14.82 9.60
C PRO A 17 -18.75 13.69 8.65
N ILE A 18 -18.50 13.88 7.35
CA ILE A 18 -18.53 12.76 6.40
C ILE A 18 -17.38 11.86 6.82
N VAL A 19 -17.68 10.87 7.67
CA VAL A 19 -16.79 9.74 7.86
C VAL A 19 -16.84 9.01 6.52
N VAL A 20 -15.85 9.29 5.67
CA VAL A 20 -15.63 8.53 4.44
C VAL A 20 -15.23 7.13 4.88
N PHE A 21 -16.22 6.30 5.18
CA PHE A 21 -16.04 4.89 5.45
C PHE A 21 -15.74 4.27 4.09
N ARG A 22 -14.49 4.45 3.61
CA ARG A 22 -13.96 3.66 2.48
C ARG A 22 -14.25 2.23 2.86
N GLN A 23 -15.17 1.59 2.14
CA GLN A 23 -15.60 0.23 2.42
C GLN A 23 -14.35 -0.65 2.58
N ARG A 24 -13.97 -0.92 3.83
CA ARG A 24 -12.94 -1.88 4.14
C ARG A 24 -13.60 -3.23 3.97
N LYS A 25 -13.69 -3.71 2.73
CA LYS A 25 -13.92 -5.13 2.48
C LYS A 25 -12.74 -5.87 3.11
N ILE A 26 -12.93 -6.34 4.34
CA ILE A 26 -12.17 -7.46 4.89
C ILE A 26 -12.62 -8.65 4.03
N PHE A 27 -11.86 -8.96 2.99
CA PHE A 27 -12.24 -10.02 2.06
C PHE A 27 -12.20 -11.38 2.76
N VAL A 28 -13.24 -12.16 2.49
CA VAL A 28 -13.36 -13.59 2.79
C VAL A 28 -12.44 -14.35 1.83
N MET A 29 -11.60 -15.22 2.38
CA MET A 29 -10.59 -16.04 1.71
C MET A 29 -11.23 -16.91 0.60
N ASN A 30 -11.09 -16.51 -0.67
CA ASN A 30 -11.68 -17.21 -1.82
C ASN A 30 -10.62 -17.44 -2.93
N SER A 31 -10.87 -18.44 -3.78
CA SER A 31 -10.00 -18.98 -4.85
C SER A 31 -9.40 -17.95 -5.83
N ASN A 32 -9.93 -16.73 -5.87
CA ASN A 32 -9.47 -15.66 -6.75
C ASN A 32 -8.21 -14.94 -6.23
N GLU A 33 -7.96 -14.94 -4.93
CA GLU A 33 -6.84 -14.18 -4.32
C GLU A 33 -5.47 -14.67 -4.78
N LYS A 34 -5.30 -15.97 -5.01
CA LYS A 34 -4.03 -16.52 -5.49
C LYS A 34 -3.72 -16.07 -6.92
N ARG A 35 -4.76 -15.93 -7.75
CA ARG A 35 -4.62 -15.42 -9.12
C ARG A 35 -4.30 -13.94 -9.10
N ASP A 36 -5.01 -13.16 -8.30
CA ASP A 36 -4.76 -11.73 -8.16
C ASP A 36 -3.35 -11.47 -7.58
N PHE A 37 -2.91 -12.31 -6.63
CA PHE A 37 -1.52 -12.32 -6.14
C PHE A 37 -0.54 -12.62 -7.27
N ALA A 38 -0.79 -13.66 -8.07
CA ALA A 38 0.08 -14.04 -9.18
C ALA A 38 0.21 -12.92 -10.22
N GLU A 39 -0.85 -12.18 -10.51
CA GLU A 39 -0.79 -11.00 -11.39
C GLU A 39 0.16 -9.94 -10.84
N ARG A 40 0.05 -9.62 -9.54
CA ARG A 40 0.96 -8.67 -8.87
C ARG A 40 2.39 -9.20 -8.77
N MET A 41 2.55 -10.49 -8.53
CA MET A 41 3.86 -11.15 -8.51
C MET A 41 4.53 -11.09 -9.88
N ASN A 42 3.76 -11.21 -10.97
CA ASN A 42 4.29 -11.01 -12.31
C ASN A 42 4.73 -9.55 -12.52
N LYS A 43 3.97 -8.56 -12.06
CA LYS A 43 4.41 -7.15 -12.09
C LYS A 43 5.71 -6.95 -11.31
N VAL A 44 5.85 -7.58 -10.14
CA VAL A 44 7.09 -7.56 -9.36
C VAL A 44 8.26 -8.16 -10.14
N ALA A 45 8.05 -9.30 -10.81
CA ALA A 45 9.10 -9.89 -11.64
C ALA A 45 9.50 -8.97 -12.81
N ASP A 46 8.55 -8.23 -13.40
CA ASP A 46 8.84 -7.24 -14.43
C ASP A 46 9.64 -6.05 -13.87
N MET A 47 9.29 -5.56 -12.67
CA MET A 47 10.04 -4.50 -11.96
C MET A 47 11.47 -4.93 -11.62
N LEU A 48 11.70 -6.22 -11.37
CA LEU A 48 13.02 -6.79 -11.12
C LEU A 48 13.80 -7.09 -12.42
N GLY A 49 13.26 -6.78 -13.59
CA GLY A 49 13.90 -7.03 -14.89
C GLY A 49 13.93 -8.52 -15.28
N ILE A 50 13.08 -9.34 -14.67
CA ILE A 50 13.01 -10.77 -15.00
C ILE A 50 12.24 -10.92 -16.32
N PRO A 51 12.77 -11.67 -17.30
CA PRO A 51 12.16 -11.79 -18.61
C PRO A 51 10.75 -12.44 -18.54
N PRO A 52 9.91 -12.21 -19.57
CA PRO A 52 8.52 -12.65 -19.57
C PRO A 52 8.37 -14.18 -19.68
N LYS A 53 7.13 -14.64 -19.55
CA LYS A 53 6.75 -16.05 -19.60
C LYS A 53 7.31 -16.73 -20.85
N GLY A 54 7.94 -17.90 -20.68
CA GLY A 54 8.60 -18.66 -21.76
C GLY A 54 10.12 -18.44 -21.88
N SER A 55 10.69 -17.51 -21.11
CA SER A 55 12.14 -17.19 -21.12
C SER A 55 12.82 -17.47 -19.77
N ASN A 56 12.63 -18.67 -19.20
CA ASN A 56 13.21 -19.07 -17.89
C ASN A 56 12.82 -18.20 -16.69
N ARG A 57 11.68 -17.49 -16.77
CA ARG A 57 11.17 -16.61 -15.70
C ARG A 57 11.11 -17.29 -14.33
N GLN A 58 10.62 -18.53 -14.28
CA GLN A 58 10.49 -19.29 -13.03
C GLN A 58 11.84 -19.65 -12.43
N GLU A 59 12.81 -20.01 -13.28
CA GLU A 59 14.16 -20.36 -12.85
C GLU A 59 14.89 -19.13 -12.30
N LEU A 60 14.83 -18.01 -13.03
CA LEU A 60 15.47 -16.78 -12.61
C LEU A 60 14.83 -16.22 -11.33
N LEU A 61 13.50 -16.24 -11.23
CA LEU A 61 12.79 -15.84 -10.02
C LEU A 61 13.15 -16.75 -8.82
N GLY A 62 13.26 -18.05 -9.07
CA GLY A 62 13.76 -19.02 -8.08
C GLY A 62 15.15 -18.66 -7.58
N ARG A 63 16.09 -18.36 -8.48
CA ARG A 63 17.46 -17.93 -8.15
C ARG A 63 17.47 -16.61 -7.36
N VAL A 64 16.67 -15.62 -7.75
CA VAL A 64 16.61 -14.30 -7.10
C VAL A 64 16.16 -14.40 -5.63
N PHE A 65 15.22 -15.30 -5.33
CA PHE A 65 14.63 -15.45 -3.99
C PHE A 65 15.07 -16.71 -3.23
N GLY A 66 16.04 -17.46 -3.77
CA GLY A 66 16.56 -18.68 -3.17
C GLY A 66 15.50 -19.78 -2.99
N VAL A 67 14.61 -19.95 -3.96
CA VAL A 67 13.58 -21.00 -3.95
C VAL A 67 13.65 -21.89 -5.19
N SER A 68 13.01 -23.07 -5.13
CA SER A 68 12.95 -23.95 -6.29
C SER A 68 12.19 -23.30 -7.46
N GLN A 69 12.55 -23.69 -8.68
CA GLN A 69 11.82 -23.28 -9.90
C GLN A 69 10.33 -23.62 -9.82
N GLU A 70 9.99 -24.77 -9.23
CA GLU A 70 8.60 -25.21 -9.06
C GLU A 70 7.83 -24.33 -8.06
N SER A 71 8.46 -23.92 -6.96
CA SER A 71 7.88 -22.95 -6.04
C SER A 71 7.61 -21.61 -6.72
N ALA A 72 8.59 -21.10 -7.47
CA ALA A 72 8.47 -19.87 -8.25
C ALA A 72 7.35 -19.97 -9.31
N ARG A 73 7.26 -21.11 -10.01
CA ARG A 73 6.18 -21.40 -10.97
C ARG A 73 4.82 -21.29 -10.30
N LYS A 74 4.61 -21.96 -9.17
CA LYS A 74 3.32 -21.97 -8.46
C LYS A 74 2.88 -20.58 -8.01
N TRP A 75 3.83 -19.71 -7.64
CA TRP A 75 3.53 -18.31 -7.31
C TRP A 75 3.10 -17.51 -8.54
N LEU A 76 3.82 -17.69 -9.66
CA LEU A 76 3.54 -16.98 -10.90
C LEU A 76 2.27 -17.47 -11.63
N SER A 77 1.81 -18.70 -11.35
CA SER A 77 0.57 -19.26 -11.88
C SER A 77 -0.62 -19.14 -10.94
N GLY A 78 -0.43 -18.70 -9.70
CA GLY A 78 -1.50 -18.58 -8.70
C GLY A 78 -1.95 -19.92 -8.09
N GLU A 79 -1.11 -20.94 -8.16
CA GLU A 79 -1.35 -22.23 -7.51
C GLU A 79 -1.06 -22.15 -6.00
N SER A 80 -0.07 -21.35 -5.60
CA SER A 80 0.28 -21.11 -4.20
C SER A 80 0.74 -19.68 -3.93
N ILE A 81 0.71 -19.30 -2.67
CA ILE A 81 1.25 -18.04 -2.14
C ILE A 81 2.46 -18.39 -1.27
N PRO A 82 3.55 -17.62 -1.29
CA PRO A 82 4.69 -17.83 -0.40
C PRO A 82 4.30 -17.70 1.07
N GLN A 83 5.16 -18.17 1.97
CA GLN A 83 5.03 -17.83 3.38
C GLN A 83 5.23 -16.33 3.59
N VAL A 84 4.62 -15.78 4.65
CA VAL A 84 4.63 -14.33 4.96
C VAL A 84 6.05 -13.75 4.98
N ALA A 85 7.02 -14.46 5.58
CA ALA A 85 8.42 -14.02 5.60
C ALA A 85 8.99 -13.81 4.18
N LYS A 86 8.67 -14.71 3.25
CA LYS A 86 9.10 -14.62 1.86
C LYS A 86 8.37 -13.52 1.10
N CYS A 87 7.09 -13.29 1.39
CA CYS A 87 6.35 -12.14 0.84
C CYS A 87 6.95 -10.80 1.29
N ILE A 88 7.40 -10.68 2.54
CA ILE A 88 8.10 -9.49 3.06
C ILE A 88 9.43 -9.30 2.32
N GLU A 89 10.20 -10.36 2.14
CA GLU A 89 11.46 -10.32 1.38
C GLU A 89 11.25 -9.86 -0.06
N ILE A 90 10.25 -10.41 -0.74
CA ILE A 90 9.86 -10.01 -2.11
C ILE A 90 9.50 -8.53 -2.14
N ALA A 91 8.64 -8.07 -1.23
CA ALA A 91 8.20 -6.69 -1.18
C ALA A 91 9.38 -5.72 -1.00
N LYS A 92 10.29 -6.03 -0.06
CA LYS A 92 11.50 -5.23 0.18
C LYS A 92 12.41 -5.19 -1.05
N ARG A 93 12.69 -6.35 -1.66
CA ARG A 93 13.62 -6.45 -2.78
C ARG A 93 13.10 -5.77 -4.04
N ALA A 94 11.79 -5.73 -4.22
CA ALA A 94 11.14 -5.09 -5.36
C ALA A 94 10.71 -3.63 -5.09
N GLY A 95 10.94 -3.09 -3.88
CA GLY A 95 10.54 -1.72 -3.53
C GLY A 95 9.02 -1.50 -3.48
N VAL A 96 8.24 -2.57 -3.27
CA VAL A 96 6.77 -2.52 -3.28
C VAL A 96 6.16 -2.68 -1.89
N SER A 97 4.91 -2.24 -1.73
CA SER A 97 4.16 -2.47 -0.50
C SER A 97 3.78 -3.94 -0.33
N PHE A 98 3.97 -4.46 0.89
CA PHE A 98 3.48 -5.79 1.25
C PHE A 98 1.95 -5.88 1.15
N ASP A 99 1.22 -4.85 1.61
CA ASP A 99 -0.25 -4.85 1.54
C ASP A 99 -0.73 -4.82 0.09
N TRP A 100 -0.02 -4.08 -0.78
CA TRP A 100 -0.28 -4.11 -2.21
C TRP A 100 0.01 -5.49 -2.81
N LEU A 101 1.18 -6.06 -2.55
CA LEU A 101 1.55 -7.38 -3.08
C LEU A 101 0.52 -8.46 -2.67
N MET A 102 0.11 -8.47 -1.41
CA MET A 102 -0.76 -9.50 -0.88
C MET A 102 -2.23 -9.28 -1.20
N THR A 103 -2.71 -8.03 -1.13
CA THR A 103 -4.16 -7.74 -1.17
C THR A 103 -4.58 -6.83 -2.32
N GLY A 104 -3.61 -6.28 -3.06
CA GLY A 104 -3.86 -5.30 -4.11
C GLY A 104 -4.27 -3.91 -3.60
N ARG A 105 -4.28 -3.69 -2.29
CA ARG A 105 -4.63 -2.40 -1.68
C ARG A 105 -3.41 -1.49 -1.55
N GLY A 106 -3.66 -0.18 -1.57
CA GLY A 106 -2.62 0.83 -1.42
C GLY A 106 -1.79 1.04 -2.68
N VAL A 107 -0.69 1.78 -2.54
CA VAL A 107 0.23 2.10 -3.64
C VAL A 107 1.22 0.95 -3.86
N ALA A 108 1.51 0.65 -5.13
CA ALA A 108 2.39 -0.47 -5.50
C ALA A 108 3.83 -0.22 -5.04
N ALA A 109 4.46 0.86 -5.49
CA ALA A 109 5.79 1.26 -5.07
C ALA A 109 5.69 2.41 -4.07
N TYR A 110 6.41 2.32 -2.95
CA TYR A 110 6.55 3.47 -2.06
C TYR A 110 7.46 4.52 -2.70
N GLU A 111 8.57 4.13 -3.33
CA GLU A 111 9.64 5.05 -3.77
C GLU A 111 9.21 6.16 -4.77
N GLN A 112 8.06 6.01 -5.42
CA GLN A 112 7.58 6.98 -6.42
C GLN A 112 6.56 7.98 -5.87
N THR A 113 6.13 7.86 -4.60
CA THR A 113 5.18 8.82 -4.04
C THR A 113 5.90 10.01 -3.40
N PRO A 114 5.32 11.23 -3.45
CA PRO A 114 5.88 12.39 -2.76
C PRO A 114 6.14 12.12 -1.26
N GLU A 115 5.25 11.37 -0.60
CA GLU A 115 5.36 11.05 0.82
C GLU A 115 6.57 10.17 1.13
N ALA A 116 6.89 9.19 0.27
CA ALA A 116 8.06 8.34 0.46
C ALA A 116 9.35 9.11 0.16
N GLN A 117 9.37 9.97 -0.85
CA GLN A 117 10.52 10.83 -1.12
C GLN A 117 10.78 11.77 0.06
N VAL A 118 9.74 12.34 0.64
CA VAL A 118 9.81 13.14 1.88
C VAL A 118 10.35 12.28 3.02
N TYR A 119 9.85 11.07 3.23
CA TYR A 119 10.34 10.18 4.28
C TYR A 119 11.82 9.84 4.14
N GLN A 120 12.27 9.49 2.93
CA GLN A 120 13.67 9.20 2.63
C GLN A 120 14.58 10.43 2.79
N ALA A 121 14.09 11.61 2.42
CA ALA A 121 14.79 12.86 2.63
C ALA A 121 14.90 13.17 4.14
N MET A 122 13.81 13.02 4.90
CA MET A 122 13.77 13.25 6.33
C MET A 122 14.72 12.33 7.10
N GLN A 123 14.87 11.06 6.72
CA GLN A 123 15.83 10.15 7.39
C GLN A 123 17.29 10.62 7.30
N LYS A 124 17.64 11.37 6.26
CA LYS A 124 19.00 11.89 6.03
C LYS A 124 19.25 13.26 6.67
N MET A 125 18.20 13.90 7.19
CA MET A 125 18.27 15.21 7.82
C MET A 125 18.57 15.10 9.32
N ASP A 126 19.21 16.13 9.88
CA ASP A 126 19.29 16.30 11.32
C ASP A 126 17.93 16.71 11.91
N GLU A 127 17.81 16.60 13.23
CA GLU A 127 16.53 16.78 13.93
C GLU A 127 15.99 18.22 13.86
N VAL A 128 16.88 19.22 13.80
CA VAL A 128 16.49 20.62 13.66
C VAL A 128 15.88 20.86 12.28
N THR A 129 16.52 20.33 11.23
CA THR A 129 16.03 20.43 9.86
C THR A 129 14.68 19.74 9.68
N LYS A 130 14.47 18.55 10.28
CA LYS A 130 13.15 17.88 10.26
C LYS A 130 12.05 18.76 10.87
N TYR A 131 12.32 19.43 11.99
CA TYR A 131 11.36 20.31 12.65
C TYR A 131 10.99 21.52 11.78
N GLN A 132 11.98 22.11 11.08
CA GLN A 132 11.73 23.21 10.16
C GLN A 132 10.84 22.79 8.98
N VAL A 133 11.08 21.60 8.41
CA VAL A 133 10.25 21.06 7.32
C VAL A 133 8.80 20.89 7.77
N VAL A 134 8.56 20.34 8.97
CA VAL A 134 7.20 20.19 9.53
C VAL A 134 6.53 21.55 9.73
N LYS A 135 7.26 22.52 10.30
CA LYS A 135 6.74 23.89 10.51
C LYS A 135 6.30 24.53 9.20
N ILE A 136 7.15 24.48 8.17
CA ILE A 136 6.84 25.04 6.85
C ILE A 136 5.64 24.33 6.22
N THR A 137 5.61 23.00 6.29
CA THR A 137 4.52 22.20 5.70
C THR A 137 3.18 22.55 6.35
N ASN A 138 3.14 22.72 7.67
CA ASN A 138 1.94 23.14 8.38
C ASN A 138 1.49 24.54 7.97
N THR A 139 2.42 25.49 7.81
CA THR A 139 2.10 26.85 7.32
C THR A 139 1.55 26.87 5.90
N LEU A 140 1.96 25.93 5.05
CA LEU A 140 1.46 25.79 3.68
C LEU A 140 0.12 25.01 3.60
N ALA A 141 -0.23 24.26 4.65
CA ALA A 141 -1.44 23.43 4.71
C ALA A 141 -2.65 24.14 5.34
N GLU A 142 -2.42 25.28 6.00
CA GLU A 142 -3.49 26.17 6.47
C GLU A 142 -3.96 27.06 5.28
N PRO A 143 -5.29 27.18 5.03
CA PRO A 143 -5.83 27.90 3.87
C PRO A 143 -5.68 29.42 3.95
#